data_AF-A0A645ILH4-F1
#
_entry.id   AF-A0A645ILH4-F1
#
_cell.length_a   1.000
_cell.length_b   1.000
_cell.length_c   1.000
_cell.angle_alpha   90.00
_cell.angle_beta   90.00
_cell.angle_gamma   90.00
#
_symmetry.space_group_name_H-M   'P 1'
#
loop_
_entity.id
_entity.type
_entity.pdbx_description
1 polymer ?
#
loop_
_entity_poly.entity_id
_entity_poly.type
_entity_poly.pdbx_seq_one_letter_code
_entity_poly.pdbx_strand_id
1 'polypeptide(L)'
;MNGTIENCFDFLPEYLTGEMTPYEAALAGRWLGLEYAVACHYTDKAGGDVVEFENILKRMRQEDGGKAPVPVILKPGETFEYTPKNS
;
A
#
# COMPACT_ATOMS: atom_id res chain seq x y z
N MET A 1 -33.54 -28.85 3.56
CA MET A 1 -33.15 -27.79 4.52
C MET A 1 -32.23 -26.84 3.78
N ASN A 2 -32.70 -25.63 3.48
CA ASN A 2 -31.83 -24.54 3.00
C ASN A 2 -31.21 -23.89 4.23
N GLY A 3 -29.91 -24.13 4.45
CA GLY A 3 -29.14 -23.36 5.42
C GLY A 3 -28.63 -22.09 4.74
N THR A 4 -29.14 -20.93 5.15
CA THR A 4 -28.53 -19.64 4.83
C THR A 4 -27.18 -19.60 5.53
N ILE A 5 -26.09 -19.40 4.79
CA ILE A 5 -24.80 -19.06 5.40
C ILE A 5 -24.96 -17.61 5.86
N GLU A 6 -25.28 -17.41 7.14
CA GLU A 6 -25.16 -16.09 7.75
C GLU A 6 -23.68 -15.69 7.72
N ASN A 7 -23.40 -14.45 7.32
CA ASN A 7 -22.06 -13.90 7.28
C ASN A 7 -21.49 -13.90 8.71
N CYS A 8 -20.58 -14.82 9.02
CA CYS A 8 -19.88 -14.91 10.31
C CYS A 8 -18.95 -13.72 10.62
N PHE A 9 -19.07 -12.60 9.89
CA PHE A 9 -18.19 -11.44 9.98
C PHE A 9 -18.90 -10.18 10.51
N ASP A 10 -20.21 -10.24 10.79
CA ASP A 10 -21.01 -9.11 11.28
C ASP A 10 -20.63 -8.63 12.71
N PHE A 11 -19.69 -9.33 13.37
CA PHE A 11 -19.23 -9.05 14.74
C PHE A 11 -17.76 -8.64 14.83
N LEU A 12 -17.02 -8.61 13.73
CA LEU A 12 -15.66 -8.11 13.79
C LEU A 12 -15.75 -6.58 13.98
N PRO A 13 -15.14 -6.01 15.04
CA PRO A 13 -15.06 -4.56 15.15
C PRO A 13 -14.48 -4.02 13.86
N GLU A 14 -15.08 -2.96 13.32
CA GLU A 14 -14.49 -2.15 12.25
C GLU A 14 -13.01 -1.96 12.62
N TYR A 15 -12.08 -2.39 11.76
CA TYR A 15 -10.66 -2.48 12.09
C TYR A 15 -10.11 -1.08 12.44
N LEU A 16 -10.24 -0.66 13.70
CA LEU A 16 -9.90 0.69 14.18
C LEU A 16 -8.39 0.90 14.37
N THR A 17 -7.57 -0.16 14.22
CA THR A 17 -6.11 -0.12 14.44
C THR A 17 -5.30 -1.06 13.54
N GLY A 18 -5.90 -1.61 12.48
CA GLY A 18 -5.26 -2.64 11.65
C GLY A 18 -4.58 -2.14 10.37
N GLU A 19 -5.12 -1.10 9.75
CA GLU A 19 -4.72 -0.65 8.43
C GLU A 19 -4.29 0.82 8.48
N MET A 20 -3.09 1.11 7.99
CA MET A 20 -2.61 2.49 7.85
C MET A 20 -3.31 3.14 6.66
N THR A 21 -3.71 4.40 6.80
CA THR A 21 -4.19 5.19 5.66
C THR A 21 -3.09 5.34 4.60
N PRO A 22 -3.43 5.61 3.33
CA PRO A 22 -2.46 5.91 2.29
C PRO A 22 -1.43 6.97 2.68
N TYR A 23 -1.88 8.00 3.39
CA TYR A 23 -1.03 9.08 3.87
C TYR A 23 -0.06 8.63 4.97
N GLU A 24 -0.54 7.88 5.97
CA GLU A 24 0.30 7.33 7.04
C GLU A 24 1.35 6.37 6.48
N ALA A 25 0.98 5.55 5.50
CA ALA A 25 1.91 4.67 4.78
C ALA A 25 3.01 5.43 4.04
N ALA A 26 2.65 6.50 3.32
CA ALA A 26 3.63 7.32 2.63
C ALA A 26 4.57 8.04 3.59
N LEU A 27 4.04 8.59 4.69
CA LEU A 27 4.83 9.24 5.73
C LEU A 27 5.79 8.26 6.42
N ALA A 28 5.33 7.06 6.77
CA ALA A 28 6.17 6.03 7.38
C ALA A 28 7.32 5.65 6.45
N GLY A 29 7.03 5.41 5.16
CA GLY A 29 8.05 5.09 4.16
C GLY A 29 9.10 6.20 4.01
N ARG A 30 8.68 7.46 4.04
CA ARG A 30 9.59 8.62 4.05
C ARG A 30 10.43 8.68 5.32
N TRP A 31 9.81 8.53 6.49
CA TRP A 31 10.51 8.62 7.78
C TRP A 31 11.58 7.55 7.94
N LEU A 32 11.29 6.33 7.47
CA LEU A 32 12.22 5.21 7.47
C LEU A 32 13.34 5.32 6.43
N GLY A 33 13.27 6.29 5.51
CA GLY A 33 14.26 6.47 4.45
C GLY A 33 14.30 5.31 3.44
N LEU A 34 13.16 4.69 3.16
CA LEU A 34 13.08 3.54 2.25
C LEU A 34 13.34 3.96 0.80
N GLU A 35 14.00 3.09 0.03
CA GLU A 35 14.18 3.30 -1.42
C GLU A 35 12.89 2.99 -2.19
N TYR A 36 12.17 1.94 -1.79
CA TYR A 36 10.94 1.47 -2.42
C TYR A 36 9.84 1.28 -1.37
N ALA A 37 8.59 1.55 -1.75
CA ALA A 37 7.41 1.21 -0.98
C ALA A 37 6.48 0.35 -1.86
N VAL A 38 6.35 -0.93 -1.50
CA VAL A 38 5.63 -1.93 -2.30
C VAL A 38 4.23 -2.12 -1.73
N ALA A 39 3.22 -1.76 -2.53
CA ALA A 39 1.83 -2.07 -2.22
C ALA A 39 1.48 -3.40 -2.92
N CYS A 40 1.02 -4.39 -2.14
CA CYS A 40 0.82 -5.76 -2.64
C CYS A 40 -0.37 -6.52 -2.01
N HIS A 41 -0.90 -6.06 -0.88
CA HIS A 41 -1.98 -6.74 -0.14
C HIS A 41 -3.38 -6.24 -0.56
N TYR A 42 -3.64 -6.13 -1.86
CA TYR A 42 -4.93 -5.70 -2.39
C TYR A 42 -5.39 -6.61 -3.53
N THR A 43 -6.70 -6.65 -3.74
CA THR A 43 -7.32 -7.41 -4.84
C THR A 43 -7.44 -6.59 -6.12
N ASP A 44 -7.50 -5.26 -6.02
CA ASP A 44 -7.62 -4.35 -7.14
C ASP A 44 -6.61 -3.20 -7.04
N LYS A 45 -5.73 -3.09 -8.04
CA LYS A 45 -4.76 -1.99 -8.16
C LYS A 45 -5.42 -0.63 -8.43
N ALA A 46 -6.67 -0.62 -8.91
CA ALA A 46 -7.46 0.59 -9.13
C ALA A 46 -8.29 0.98 -7.91
N GLY A 47 -8.14 0.26 -6.79
CA GLY A 47 -8.75 0.64 -5.51
C GLY A 47 -8.30 2.04 -5.08
N GLY A 48 -9.22 2.80 -4.49
CA GLY A 48 -9.00 4.20 -4.12
C GLY A 48 -7.74 4.40 -3.28
N ASP A 49 -7.55 3.59 -2.25
CA ASP A 49 -6.40 3.68 -1.34
C ASP A 49 -5.06 3.41 -2.04
N VAL A 50 -5.03 2.46 -2.98
CA VAL A 50 -3.82 2.13 -3.76
C VAL A 50 -3.45 3.30 -4.67
N VAL A 51 -4.45 3.88 -5.34
CA VAL A 51 -4.27 5.03 -6.23
C VAL A 51 -3.85 6.26 -5.42
N GLU A 52 -4.47 6.50 -4.27
CA GLU A 52 -4.12 7.61 -3.38
C GLU A 52 -2.68 7.46 -2.86
N PHE A 53 -2.32 6.29 -2.37
CA PHE A 53 -0.97 5.99 -1.89
C PHE A 53 0.09 6.23 -2.97
N GLU A 54 -0.15 5.73 -4.19
CA GLU A 54 0.75 5.92 -5.32
C GLU A 54 0.92 7.41 -5.66
N ASN A 55 -0.18 8.17 -5.67
CA ASN A 55 -0.18 9.60 -5.96
C ASN A 55 0.56 10.41 -4.89
N ILE A 56 0.38 10.08 -3.60
CA ILE A 56 1.07 10.74 -2.49
C ILE A 56 2.59 10.54 -2.64
N LEU A 57 3.05 9.31 -2.85
CA LEU A 57 4.49 9.04 -3.02
C LEU A 57 5.07 9.71 -4.27
N LYS A 58 4.35 9.69 -5.40
CA LYS A 58 4.77 10.41 -6.62
C LYS A 58 4.93 11.90 -6.36
N ARG A 59 3.97 12.51 -5.66
CA ARG A 59 4.01 13.93 -5.30
C ARG A 59 5.14 14.25 -4.33
N MET A 60 5.31 13.47 -3.26
CA MET A 60 6.43 13.63 -2.32
C MET A 60 7.77 13.54 -3.04
N ARG A 61 7.94 12.60 -3.98
CA ARG A 61 9.16 12.52 -4.80
C ARG A 61 9.40 13.75 -5.66
N GLN A 62 8.36 14.32 -6.25
CA GLN A 62 8.46 15.55 -7.05
C GLN A 62 8.88 16.74 -6.17
N GLU A 63 8.31 16.86 -4.98
CA GLU A 63 8.58 17.97 -4.04
C GLU A 63 9.97 17.86 -3.37
N ASP A 64 10.43 16.65 -3.04
CA ASP A 64 11.67 16.42 -2.29
C ASP A 64 12.92 16.18 -3.17
N GLY A 65 12.83 16.38 -4.48
CA GLY A 65 13.94 16.12 -5.41
C GLY A 65 14.30 14.63 -5.52
N GLY A 66 13.30 13.74 -5.43
CA GLY A 66 13.46 12.30 -5.62
C GLY A 66 13.89 11.51 -4.39
N LYS A 67 13.84 12.11 -3.19
CA LYS A 67 14.26 11.48 -1.93
C LYS A 67 13.19 10.61 -1.26
N ALA A 68 11.90 10.83 -1.54
CA ALA A 68 10.83 9.97 -1.00
C ALA A 68 10.83 8.58 -1.67
N PRO A 69 10.24 7.54 -1.07
CA PRO A 69 10.26 6.18 -1.63
C PRO A 69 9.64 6.09 -3.03
N VAL A 70 10.18 5.21 -3.88
CA VAL A 70 9.57 4.88 -5.18
C VAL A 70 8.36 3.96 -4.94
N PRO A 71 7.14 4.34 -5.36
CA PRO A 71 5.98 3.46 -5.26
C PRO A 71 6.11 2.28 -6.23
N VAL A 72 5.83 1.08 -5.75
CA VAL A 72 5.73 -0.15 -6.57
C VAL A 72 4.36 -0.77 -6.32
N ILE A 73 3.54 -0.81 -7.36
CA ILE A 73 2.15 -1.29 -7.31
C ILE A 73 2.09 -2.64 -8.05
N LEU A 74 2.05 -3.74 -7.29
CA LEU A 74 2.00 -5.10 -7.84
C LEU A 74 0.57 -5.59 -8.02
N LYS A 75 0.25 -6.22 -9.15
CA LYS A 75 -0.98 -7.02 -9.27
C LYS A 75 -0.83 -8.34 -8.50
N PRO A 76 -1.94 -9.00 -8.13
CA PRO A 76 -1.89 -10.36 -7.59
C PRO A 76 -1.07 -11.29 -8.49
N GLY A 77 -0.01 -11.88 -7.92
CA GLY A 77 0.91 -12.78 -8.64
C GLY A 77 2.07 -12.10 -9.37
N GLU A 78 2.19 -10.77 -9.35
CA GLU A 78 3.38 -10.08 -9.87
C GLU A 78 4.53 -10.09 -8.85
N THR A 79 5.75 -10.04 -9.38
CA THR A 79 7.00 -10.02 -8.59
C THR A 79 7.71 -8.70 -8.78
N PHE A 80 8.27 -8.16 -7.69
CA PHE A 80 9.25 -7.08 -7.73
C PHE A 80 10.63 -7.64 -7.38
N GLU A 81 11.60 -7.48 -8.27
CA GLU A 81 13.00 -7.84 -8.02
C GLU A 81 13.81 -6.58 -7.72
N TYR A 82 14.48 -6.55 -6.58
CA TYR A 82 15.39 -5.48 -6.21
C TYR A 82 16.80 -5.78 -6.71
N THR A 83 17.36 -4.87 -7.51
CA THR A 83 18.77 -4.90 -7.87
C THR A 83 19.50 -3.83 -7.07
N PRO A 84 20.42 -4.21 -6.16
CA PRO A 84 21.23 -3.24 -5.43
C PRO A 84 21.99 -2.33 -6.39
N LYS A 85 22.05 -1.03 -6.10
CA LYS A 85 23.02 -0.17 -6.77
C LYS A 85 24.39 -0.62 -6.28
N ASN A 86 25.27 -1.02 -7.20
CA ASN A 86 26.68 -1.27 -6.89
C ASN A 86 27.24 -0.02 -6.19
N SER A 87 27.50 -0.15 -4.90
CA SER A 87 28.09 0.86 -4.03
C SER A 87 29.55 1.13 -4.38
#